data_AF-A0AAU7DRI6-F1
#
_entry.id   AF-A0AAU7DRI6-F1
#
_cell.length_a   1.000
_cell.length_b   1.000
_cell.length_c   1.000
_cell.angle_alpha   90.00
_cell.angle_beta   90.00
_cell.angle_gamma   90.00
#
_symmetry.space_group_name_H-M   'P 1'
#
loop_
_entity.id
_entity.type
_entity.pdbx_description
1 polymer ?
#
loop_
_entity_poly.entity_id
_entity_poly.type
_entity_poly.pdbx_seq_one_letter_code
_entity_poly.pdbx_strand_id
1 'polypeptide(L)'
;MRLIRALFSLAAMCIVCAEVAASQTSLHGYSKNGFSRTFLDARASDQPPRYKRTEIKRMIRDAKTTEDFERLADYFDFQSLEFEQKANQEVKELERLLVIRFHPRTYATQVEYTRELIRKYRSKADECYGRANAYRASIER
;
A
#
# COMPACT_ATOMS: atom_id res chain seq x y z
N MET A 1 -51.48 -1.81 -32.82
CA MET A 1 -50.34 -2.31 -33.62
C MET A 1 -49.43 -1.15 -34.04
N ARG A 2 -48.54 -0.67 -33.17
CA ARG A 2 -47.43 0.23 -33.54
C ARG A 2 -46.21 -0.14 -32.72
N LEU A 3 -45.63 -1.29 -33.08
CA LEU A 3 -44.26 -1.67 -32.74
C LEU A 3 -43.30 -0.71 -33.45
N ILE A 4 -42.07 -0.61 -32.92
CA ILE A 4 -40.89 0.03 -33.52
C ILE A 4 -40.73 1.53 -33.15
N ARG A 5 -40.34 1.77 -31.89
CA ARG A 5 -39.54 2.95 -31.47
C ARG A 5 -38.19 2.50 -30.89
N ALA A 6 -37.63 1.45 -31.48
CA ALA A 6 -36.21 1.12 -31.35
C ALA A 6 -35.54 1.52 -32.67
N LEU A 7 -34.28 1.97 -32.60
CA LEU A 7 -33.42 2.46 -33.69
C LEU A 7 -33.37 4.00 -33.80
N PHE A 8 -32.90 4.65 -32.73
CA PHE A 8 -32.19 5.92 -32.87
C PHE A 8 -30.76 5.64 -33.33
N SER A 9 -30.50 6.04 -34.58
CA SER A 9 -29.24 6.64 -35.07
C SER A 9 -27.95 5.84 -34.93
N LEU A 10 -27.70 5.02 -35.95
CA LEU A 10 -26.38 4.53 -36.36
C LEU A 10 -25.69 5.62 -37.21
N ALA A 11 -24.44 5.92 -36.85
CA ALA A 11 -23.31 6.33 -37.69
C ALA A 11 -23.45 7.52 -38.66
N ALA A 12 -22.67 8.58 -38.43
CA ALA A 12 -21.76 9.13 -39.44
C ALA A 12 -20.81 10.16 -38.84
N MET A 13 -19.53 10.07 -39.26
CA MET A 13 -18.54 11.14 -39.29
C MET A 13 -17.89 11.55 -37.96
N CYS A 14 -16.79 10.88 -37.61
CA CYS A 14 -15.55 11.52 -37.15
C CYS A 14 -14.41 10.50 -37.27
N ILE A 15 -13.86 10.35 -38.47
CA ILE A 15 -12.54 9.76 -38.68
C ILE A 15 -11.64 10.90 -39.21
N VAL A 16 -10.40 10.88 -38.73
CA VAL A 16 -9.15 11.39 -39.36
C VAL A 16 -8.54 12.65 -38.72
N CYS A 17 -7.53 12.43 -37.86
CA CYS A 17 -6.14 12.93 -37.95
C CYS A 17 -5.46 12.75 -36.58
N ALA A 18 -4.77 11.63 -36.34
CA ALA A 18 -3.33 11.45 -36.61
C ALA A 18 -2.45 12.16 -35.56
N GLU A 19 -2.20 11.49 -34.43
CA GLU A 19 -1.02 11.77 -33.61
C GLU A 19 0.10 10.80 -33.96
N VAL A 20 1.25 11.43 -34.10
CA VAL A 20 2.50 10.95 -34.66
C VAL A 20 3.18 9.94 -33.74
N ALA A 21 3.75 8.94 -34.39
CA ALA A 21 4.75 7.99 -33.95
C ALA A 21 5.69 8.46 -32.82
N ALA A 22 5.92 7.58 -31.85
CA ALA A 22 7.26 7.05 -31.59
C ALA A 22 7.17 5.85 -30.62
N SER A 23 7.52 4.69 -31.16
CA SER A 23 8.44 3.71 -30.57
C SER A 23 8.57 3.65 -29.05
N GLN A 24 8.31 2.47 -28.46
CA GLN A 24 9.40 1.58 -28.02
C GLN A 24 8.86 0.30 -27.35
N THR A 25 9.17 -0.82 -28.01
CA THR A 25 9.74 -2.03 -27.40
C THR A 25 9.33 -2.44 -25.98
N SER A 26 8.66 -3.60 -25.98
CA SER A 26 9.12 -4.83 -25.32
C SER A 26 8.46 -5.26 -24.01
N LEU A 27 8.00 -6.52 -24.09
CA LEU A 27 8.06 -7.54 -23.06
C LEU A 27 7.20 -7.33 -21.81
N HIS A 28 5.92 -7.54 -22.05
CA HIS A 28 5.05 -8.50 -21.35
C HIS A 28 5.70 -9.26 -20.17
N GLY A 29 5.77 -8.62 -19.01
CA GLY A 29 5.90 -9.25 -17.71
C GLY A 29 4.54 -9.27 -17.03
N TYR A 30 3.77 -10.34 -17.25
CA TYR A 30 2.48 -10.56 -16.59
C TYR A 30 2.69 -10.74 -15.08
N SER A 31 2.42 -9.71 -14.28
CA SER A 31 2.36 -9.85 -12.81
C SER A 31 0.90 -9.97 -12.40
N LYS A 32 0.45 -11.22 -12.19
CA LYS A 32 -0.79 -11.55 -11.47
C LYS A 32 -0.60 -11.19 -9.99
N ASN A 33 -0.75 -9.90 -9.67
CA ASN A 33 -1.13 -9.35 -8.37
C ASN A 33 -1.33 -7.85 -8.60
N GLY A 34 -2.59 -7.43 -8.69
CA GLY A 34 -3.00 -6.08 -9.05
C GLY A 34 -2.60 -5.03 -8.02
N PHE A 35 -1.32 -4.64 -8.03
CA PHE A 35 -0.87 -3.36 -7.52
C PHE A 35 -0.29 -2.60 -8.71
N SER A 36 -1.14 -1.80 -9.37
CA SER A 36 -0.71 -0.90 -10.44
C SER A 36 0.42 -0.01 -9.94
N ARG A 37 1.64 -0.32 -10.37
CA ARG A 37 2.90 0.36 -10.02
C ARG A 37 3.08 1.73 -10.68
N THR A 38 2.03 2.35 -11.23
CA THR A 38 2.17 3.49 -12.15
C THR A 38 1.44 4.76 -11.73
N PHE A 39 0.99 4.89 -10.47
CA PHE A 39 0.29 6.10 -9.99
C PHE A 39 1.06 6.94 -8.97
N LEU A 40 2.34 6.65 -8.73
CA LEU A 40 3.17 7.42 -7.79
C LEU A 40 4.46 7.94 -8.44
N ASP A 41 4.37 8.41 -9.68
CA ASP A 41 5.47 9.11 -10.34
C ASP A 41 5.01 10.52 -10.70
N ALA A 42 5.22 11.47 -9.77
CA ALA A 42 5.21 12.92 -10.03
C ALA A 42 5.56 13.79 -8.81
N ARG A 43 5.55 13.29 -7.56
CA ARG A 43 6.01 14.05 -6.36
C ARG A 43 6.40 13.13 -5.17
N ALA A 44 7.57 12.51 -5.20
CA ALA A 44 8.05 11.76 -4.03
C ALA A 44 9.50 12.12 -3.69
N SER A 45 9.72 13.36 -3.23
CA SER A 45 10.94 13.69 -2.48
C SER A 45 10.89 13.21 -1.02
N ASP A 46 9.72 12.80 -0.53
CA ASP A 46 9.47 12.65 0.92
C ASP A 46 9.22 11.19 1.36
N GLN A 47 9.34 10.21 0.45
CA GLN A 47 9.27 8.80 0.87
C GLN A 47 10.67 8.32 1.31
N PRO A 48 10.81 7.76 2.53
CA PRO A 48 12.09 7.27 2.98
C PRO A 48 12.57 6.11 2.09
N PRO A 49 13.89 5.89 2.01
CA PRO A 49 14.45 4.87 1.12
C PRO A 49 13.90 3.49 1.44
N ARG A 50 13.52 2.74 0.41
CA ARG A 50 13.09 1.34 0.59
C ARG A 50 14.30 0.44 0.74
N TYR A 51 14.52 -0.03 1.96
CA TYR A 51 15.59 -0.98 2.26
C TYR A 51 15.12 -2.43 2.14
N LYS A 52 15.99 -3.29 1.62
CA LYS A 52 15.84 -4.73 1.71
C LYS A 52 16.12 -5.19 3.14
N ARG A 53 15.57 -6.34 3.53
CA ARG A 53 15.79 -6.92 4.86
C ARG A 53 17.28 -7.14 5.19
N THR A 54 18.08 -7.54 4.20
CA THR A 54 19.53 -7.71 4.37
C THR A 54 20.25 -6.40 4.62
N GLU A 55 19.79 -5.31 3.99
CA GLU A 55 20.34 -3.97 4.16
C GLU A 55 20.03 -3.42 5.55
N ILE A 56 18.79 -3.58 6.03
CA ILE A 56 18.42 -3.21 7.41
C ILE A 56 19.25 -3.97 8.43
N LYS A 57 19.44 -5.28 8.26
CA LYS A 57 20.30 -6.07 9.15
C LYS A 57 21.74 -5.57 9.18
N ARG A 58 22.24 -5.07 8.05
CA ARG A 58 23.58 -4.49 7.95
C ARG A 58 23.63 -3.13 8.62
N MET A 59 22.66 -2.24 8.35
CA MET A 59 22.55 -0.93 9.00
C MET A 59 22.53 -1.06 10.52
N ILE A 60 21.71 -1.97 11.07
CA ILE A 60 21.66 -2.22 12.53
C ILE A 60 23.00 -2.70 13.08
N ARG A 61 23.72 -3.55 12.35
CA ARG A 61 25.00 -4.12 12.79
C ARG A 61 26.13 -3.10 12.75
N ASP A 62 26.13 -2.26 11.72
CA ASP A 62 27.24 -1.39 11.40
C ASP A 62 27.05 0.03 11.97
N ALA A 63 25.86 0.34 12.51
CA ALA A 63 25.51 1.64 13.08
C ALA A 63 26.45 2.02 14.23
N LYS A 64 27.13 3.15 14.06
CA LYS A 64 28.08 3.68 15.06
C LYS A 64 27.94 5.18 15.27
N THR A 65 27.44 5.90 14.28
CA THR A 65 27.33 7.36 14.33
C THR A 65 25.90 7.78 14.68
N THR A 66 25.75 9.03 15.08
CA THR A 66 24.44 9.65 15.31
C THR A 66 23.58 9.60 14.05
N GLU A 67 24.16 9.83 12.87
CA GLU A 67 23.44 9.78 11.60
C GLU A 67 22.96 8.37 11.25
N ASP A 68 23.72 7.32 11.62
CA ASP A 68 23.29 5.93 11.44
C ASP A 68 22.07 5.62 12.32
N PHE A 69 22.09 6.08 13.57
CA PHE A 69 20.98 5.92 14.50
C PHE A 69 19.75 6.73 14.09
N GLU A 70 19.92 7.96 13.60
CA GLU A 70 18.82 8.77 13.02
C GLU A 70 18.17 8.04 11.85
N ARG A 71 18.99 7.54 10.90
CA ARG A 71 18.49 6.80 9.75
C ARG A 71 17.72 5.53 10.16
N LEU A 72 18.18 4.84 11.20
CA LEU A 72 17.48 3.68 11.75
C LEU A 72 16.16 4.08 12.45
N ALA A 73 16.17 5.19 13.19
CA ALA A 73 14.97 5.73 13.83
C ALA A 73 13.90 6.07 12.78
N ASP A 74 14.28 6.83 11.75
CA ASP A 74 13.37 7.22 10.65
C ASP A 74 12.81 6.01 9.91
N TYR A 75 13.65 4.99 9.65
CA TYR A 75 13.20 3.75 9.05
C TYR A 75 12.12 3.05 9.89
N PHE A 76 12.34 2.92 11.20
CA PHE A 76 11.41 2.25 12.09
C PHE A 76 10.14 3.06 12.34
N ASP A 77 10.21 4.39 12.37
CA ASP A 77 9.03 5.25 12.42
C ASP A 77 8.17 5.10 11.17
N PHE A 78 8.79 5.10 9.99
CA PHE A 78 8.05 4.87 8.76
C PHE A 78 7.40 3.48 8.72
N GLN A 79 8.10 2.44 9.19
CA GLN A 79 7.52 1.10 9.32
C GLN A 79 6.34 1.10 10.30
N SER A 80 6.43 1.84 11.41
CA SER A 80 5.31 1.99 12.35
C SER A 80 4.08 2.56 11.63
N LEU A 81 4.26 3.67 10.92
CA LEU A 81 3.19 4.31 10.14
C LEU A 81 2.58 3.36 9.10
N GLU A 82 3.40 2.59 8.37
CA GLU A 82 2.89 1.59 7.41
C GLU A 82 2.03 0.51 8.09
N PHE A 83 2.39 0.07 9.29
CA PHE A 83 1.60 -0.90 10.04
C PHE A 83 0.32 -0.29 10.62
N GLU A 84 0.35 0.96 11.10
CA GLU A 84 -0.87 1.68 11.50
C GLU A 84 -1.85 1.83 10.33
N GLN A 85 -1.35 2.21 9.16
CA GLN A 85 -2.18 2.31 7.95
C GLN A 85 -2.82 0.97 7.59
N LYS A 86 -2.07 -0.14 7.66
CA LYS A 86 -2.62 -1.49 7.45
C LYS A 86 -3.68 -1.83 8.50
N ALA A 87 -3.43 -1.55 9.78
CA ALA A 87 -4.42 -1.76 10.83
C ALA A 87 -5.71 -0.97 10.56
N ASN A 88 -5.60 0.28 10.12
CA ASN A 88 -6.74 1.13 9.80
C ASN A 88 -7.53 0.64 8.56
N GLN A 89 -6.85 0.03 7.59
CA GLN A 89 -7.54 -0.63 6.46
C GLN A 89 -8.35 -1.84 6.95
N GLU A 90 -7.79 -2.66 7.83
CA GLU A 90 -8.49 -3.81 8.40
C GLU A 90 -9.64 -3.39 9.32
N VAL A 91 -9.55 -2.24 10.02
CA VAL A 91 -10.68 -1.68 10.77
C VAL A 91 -11.86 -1.35 9.84
N LYS A 92 -11.59 -0.71 8.70
CA LYS A 92 -12.65 -0.42 7.70
C LYS A 92 -13.26 -1.70 7.13
N GLU A 93 -12.45 -2.73 6.92
CA GLU A 93 -12.93 -4.04 6.50
C GLU A 93 -13.81 -4.69 7.59
N LEU A 94 -13.39 -4.62 8.85
CA LEU A 94 -14.16 -5.13 9.97
C LEU A 94 -15.52 -4.43 10.07
N GLU A 95 -15.55 -3.10 9.95
CA GLU A 95 -16.80 -2.32 9.92
C GLU A 95 -17.71 -2.79 8.78
N ARG A 96 -17.16 -3.00 7.58
CA ARG A 96 -17.91 -3.54 6.43
C ARG A 96 -18.52 -4.91 6.72
N LEU A 97 -17.74 -5.82 7.31
CA LEU A 97 -18.20 -7.18 7.65
C LEU A 97 -19.31 -7.16 8.70
N LEU A 98 -19.27 -6.24 9.66
CA LEU A 98 -20.24 -6.14 10.74
C LEU A 98 -21.60 -5.54 10.31
N VAL A 99 -21.63 -4.73 9.26
CA VAL A 99 -22.87 -4.09 8.77
C VAL A 99 -23.82 -5.07 8.07
N ILE A 100 -23.32 -6.19 7.55
CA ILE A 100 -24.12 -7.17 6.79
C ILE A 100 -25.15 -7.83 7.72
N ARG A 101 -26.44 -7.84 7.38
CA ARG A 101 -27.49 -8.35 8.28
C ARG A 101 -27.59 -9.88 8.34
N PHE A 102 -27.18 -10.55 7.28
CA PHE A 102 -27.19 -12.01 7.18
C PHE A 102 -25.77 -12.50 6.87
N HIS A 103 -25.12 -13.11 7.85
CA HIS A 103 -23.75 -13.60 7.71
C HIS A 103 -23.74 -15.08 7.35
N PRO A 104 -23.22 -15.46 6.18
CA PRO A 104 -22.76 -16.83 5.95
C PRO A 104 -21.77 -17.24 7.05
N ARG A 105 -21.72 -18.52 7.43
CA ARG A 105 -20.82 -19.04 8.48
C ARG A 105 -19.34 -18.65 8.27
N THR A 106 -18.92 -18.48 7.03
CA THR A 106 -17.56 -18.04 6.64
C THR A 106 -17.24 -16.60 7.06
N TYR A 107 -18.24 -15.74 7.25
CA TYR A 107 -18.03 -14.36 7.69
C TYR A 107 -17.65 -14.29 9.16
N ALA A 108 -18.17 -15.18 10.02
CA ALA A 108 -17.76 -15.22 11.43
C ALA A 108 -16.25 -15.51 11.55
N THR A 109 -15.73 -16.45 10.75
CA THR A 109 -14.29 -16.72 10.68
C THR A 109 -13.50 -15.54 10.11
N GLN A 110 -14.05 -14.83 9.12
CA GLN A 110 -13.40 -13.66 8.53
C GLN A 110 -13.34 -12.49 9.50
N VAL A 111 -14.41 -12.25 10.28
CA VAL A 111 -14.47 -11.22 11.33
C VAL A 111 -13.38 -11.45 12.38
N GLU A 112 -13.23 -12.68 12.88
CA GLU A 112 -12.16 -12.99 13.83
C GLU A 112 -10.78 -12.85 13.23
N TYR A 113 -10.58 -13.32 12.00
CA TYR A 113 -9.31 -13.14 11.28
C TYR A 113 -8.94 -11.66 11.11
N THR A 114 -9.89 -10.82 10.71
CA THR A 114 -9.67 -9.37 10.58
C THR A 114 -9.35 -8.72 11.93
N ARG A 115 -10.01 -9.14 13.01
CA ARG A 115 -9.66 -8.70 14.39
C ARG A 115 -8.23 -9.07 14.76
N GLU A 116 -7.80 -10.28 14.43
CA GLU A 116 -6.42 -10.72 14.68
C GLU A 116 -5.41 -9.91 13.86
N LEU A 117 -5.70 -9.61 12.59
CA LEU A 117 -4.86 -8.77 11.76
C LEU A 117 -4.71 -7.36 12.34
N ILE A 118 -5.80 -6.74 12.81
CA ILE A 118 -5.76 -5.43 13.47
C ILE A 118 -4.82 -5.46 14.68
N ARG A 119 -4.98 -6.45 15.57
CA ARG A 119 -4.13 -6.60 16.77
C ARG A 119 -2.67 -6.78 16.38
N LYS A 120 -2.40 -7.65 15.40
CA LYS A 120 -1.05 -7.94 14.90
C LYS A 120 -0.38 -6.72 14.31
N TYR A 121 -1.08 -5.94 13.48
CA TYR A 121 -0.51 -4.75 12.87
C TYR A 121 -0.27 -3.63 13.89
N ARG A 122 -1.20 -3.41 14.83
CA ARG A 122 -0.98 -2.46 15.93
C ARG A 122 0.21 -2.84 16.79
N SER A 123 0.31 -4.10 17.21
CA SER A 123 1.48 -4.59 17.97
C SER A 123 2.79 -4.37 17.22
N LYS A 124 2.81 -4.55 15.89
CA LYS A 124 4.00 -4.28 15.08
C LYS A 124 4.31 -2.80 14.94
N ALA A 125 3.30 -1.95 14.85
CA ALA A 125 3.49 -0.50 14.87
C ALA A 125 4.17 -0.09 16.17
N ASP A 126 3.63 -0.54 17.32
CA ASP A 126 4.18 -0.25 18.64
C ASP A 126 5.63 -0.76 18.79
N GLU A 127 5.93 -1.97 18.31
CA GLU A 127 7.30 -2.51 18.30
C GLU A 127 8.26 -1.65 17.46
N CYS A 128 7.82 -1.21 16.29
CA CYS A 128 8.61 -0.36 15.40
C CYS A 128 8.85 1.02 16.03
N TYR A 129 7.79 1.66 16.55
CA TYR A 129 7.89 2.93 17.24
C TYR A 129 8.81 2.85 18.46
N GLY A 130 8.70 1.78 19.27
CA GLY A 130 9.59 1.54 20.40
C GLY A 130 11.06 1.42 19.99
N ARG A 131 11.35 0.76 18.86
CA ARG A 131 12.72 0.70 18.31
C ARG A 131 13.22 2.05 17.83
N ALA A 132 12.38 2.84 17.18
CA ALA A 132 12.77 4.17 16.73
C ALA A 132 13.16 5.06 17.92
N ASN A 133 12.36 5.04 18.98
CA ASN A 133 12.67 5.76 20.22
C ASN A 133 13.95 5.25 20.90
N ALA A 134 14.22 3.94 20.85
CA ALA A 134 15.46 3.38 21.38
C ALA A 134 16.69 3.93 20.64
N TYR A 135 16.64 4.04 19.30
CA TYR A 135 17.73 4.63 18.54
C TYR A 135 17.87 6.14 18.78
N ARG A 136 16.76 6.87 18.95
CA ARG A 136 16.81 8.29 19.34
C ARG A 136 17.51 8.49 20.69
N ALA A 137 17.15 7.67 21.67
CA ALA A 137 17.81 7.70 22.98
C ALA A 137 19.30 7.30 22.93
N SER A 138 19.75 6.62 21.86
CA SER A 138 21.18 6.32 21.62
C SER A 138 21.95 7.51 21.04
N ILE A 139 21.27 8.50 20.44
CA ILE A 139 21.89 9.72 19.92
C ILE A 139 22.22 10.70 21.06
N GLU A 140 21.37 10.75 22.08
CA GLU A 140 21.49 11.68 23.21
C GLU A 140 22.55 11.27 24.25
N ARG A 141 23.21 10.11 24.08
CA ARG A 141 24.23 9.56 24.98
C ARG A 141 25.64 9.82 24.48
#